data_AF-A0A356T989-F1
#
_entry.id   AF-A0A356T989-F1
#
_cell.length_a   1.000
_cell.length_b   1.000
_cell.length_c   1.000
_cell.angle_alpha   90.00
_cell.angle_beta   90.00
_cell.angle_gamma   90.00
#
_symmetry.space_group_name_H-M   'P 1'
#
loop_
_entity.id
_entity.type
_entity.pdbx_description
1 polymer ?
#
loop_
_entity_poly.entity_id
_entity_poly.type
_entity_poly.pdbx_seq_one_letter_code
_entity_poly.pdbx_strand_id
1 'polypeptide(L)'
;ALLYFAEGAPIGFIWWTLPTLLRGAGVEVDAITTLTAWVTIPWALKFAWAPLVDTLTSPRFTLRGWIVTAQLAMAASLAPLLFLSDPADALAPLTLFLVLHAFAAAT
;
A
#
# COMPACT_ATOMS: atom_id res chain seq x y z
N ALA A 1 5.80 17.92 11.77
CA ALA A 1 5.02 17.26 12.85
C ALA A 1 3.77 16.58 12.28
N LEU A 2 2.80 17.32 11.74
CA LEU A 2 1.54 16.74 11.23
C LEU A 2 1.71 15.72 10.11
N LEU A 3 2.61 15.95 9.14
CA LEU A 3 2.86 14.99 8.05
C LEU A 3 3.48 13.68 8.54
N TYR A 4 4.46 13.75 9.43
CA TYR A 4 5.06 12.56 10.06
C TYR A 4 4.05 11.79 10.93
N PHE A 5 3.17 12.51 11.64
CA PHE A 5 2.09 11.88 12.39
C PHE A 5 1.10 11.18 11.46
N ALA A 6 0.72 11.82 10.34
CA ALA A 6 -0.16 11.26 9.34
C ALA A 6 0.44 10.03 8.63
N GLU A 7 1.75 10.03 8.38
CA GLU A 7 2.49 8.89 7.81
C GLU A 7 2.62 7.71 8.78
N GLY A 8 2.68 7.99 10.09
CA GLY A 8 2.74 6.98 11.15
C GLY A 8 1.52 6.05 11.21
N ALA A 9 0.34 6.54 10.80
CA ALA A 9 -0.89 5.76 10.86
C ALA A 9 -0.94 4.63 9.80
N PRO A 10 -0.70 4.88 8.49
CA PRO A 10 -0.64 3.83 7.48
C PRO A 10 0.45 2.79 7.75
N ILE A 11 1.67 3.24 8.11
CA ILE A 11 2.78 2.33 8.38
C ILE A 11 2.47 1.44 9.58
N GLY A 12 1.95 2.02 10.67
CA GLY A 12 1.62 1.24 11.85
C GLY A 12 0.44 0.29 11.63
N PHE A 13 -0.50 0.67 10.77
CA PHE A 13 -1.60 -0.20 10.40
C PHE A 13 -1.11 -1.46 9.66
N ILE A 14 -0.26 -1.31 8.63
CA ILE A 14 0.21 -2.43 7.82
C ILE A 14 1.12 -3.37 8.62
N TRP A 15 2.01 -2.83 9.46
CA TRP A 15 3.04 -3.63 10.14
C TRP A 15 2.60 -4.22 11.48
N TRP A 16 1.64 -3.59 12.18
CA TRP A 16 1.25 -4.03 13.52
C TRP A 16 -0.24 -4.34 13.60
N THR A 17 -1.11 -3.40 13.28
CA THR A 17 -2.55 -3.54 13.50
C THR A 17 -3.16 -4.65 12.65
N LEU A 18 -2.93 -4.62 11.34
CA LEU A 18 -3.53 -5.58 10.40
C LEU A 18 -3.08 -7.03 10.69
N PRO A 19 -1.77 -7.35 10.84
CA PRO A 19 -1.33 -8.69 11.22
C PRO A 19 -1.95 -9.17 12.54
N THR A 20 -2.07 -8.27 13.53
CA THR A 20 -2.67 -8.59 14.83
C THR A 20 -4.16 -8.91 14.70
N LEU A 21 -4.91 -8.12 13.93
CA LEU A 21 -6.33 -8.36 13.67
C LEU A 21 -6.56 -9.68 12.92
N LEU A 22 -5.79 -9.93 11.85
CA LEU A 22 -5.89 -11.18 11.09
C LEU A 22 -5.55 -12.39 11.97
N ARG A 23 -4.51 -12.27 12.82
CA ARG A 23 -4.15 -13.35 13.74
C ARG A 23 -5.23 -13.61 14.79
N GLY A 24 -5.86 -12.55 15.30
CA GLY A 24 -7.00 -12.62 16.22
C GLY A 24 -8.25 -13.23 15.59
N ALA A 25 -8.45 -13.04 14.29
CA ALA A 25 -9.50 -13.67 13.49
C ALA A 25 -9.21 -15.14 13.11
N GLY A 26 -8.08 -15.69 13.53
CA GLY A 26 -7.73 -17.09 13.31
C GLY A 26 -6.97 -17.35 12.00
N VAL A 27 -6.55 -16.32 11.27
CA VAL A 27 -5.71 -16.50 10.07
C VAL A 27 -4.35 -17.07 10.45
N GLU A 28 -3.91 -18.08 9.70
CA GLU A 28 -2.62 -18.74 9.85
C GLU A 28 -1.45 -17.76 9.69
N VAL A 29 -0.40 -17.95 10.49
CA VAL A 29 0.77 -17.06 10.48
C VAL A 29 1.45 -17.04 9.10
N ASP A 30 1.51 -18.18 8.42
CA ASP A 30 2.09 -18.30 7.08
C ASP A 30 1.37 -17.43 6.05
N ALA A 31 0.03 -17.34 6.13
CA ALA A 31 -0.77 -16.50 5.25
C ALA A 31 -0.55 -15.00 5.52
N ILE A 32 -0.44 -14.61 6.81
CA ILE A 32 -0.13 -13.22 7.21
C ILE A 32 1.28 -12.83 6.75
N THR A 33 2.26 -13.71 6.93
CA THR A 33 3.64 -13.50 6.45
C THR A 33 3.68 -13.39 4.94
N THR A 34 2.94 -14.23 4.21
CA THR A 34 2.83 -14.15 2.76
C THR A 34 2.25 -12.82 2.30
N LEU A 35 1.14 -12.37 2.91
CA LEU A 35 0.53 -11.07 2.61
C LEU A 35 1.51 -9.92 2.82
N THR A 36 2.16 -9.87 3.99
CA THR A 36 3.10 -8.77 4.32
C THR A 36 4.34 -8.79 3.43
N ALA A 37 4.84 -9.98 3.05
CA ALA A 37 5.92 -10.11 2.08
C ALA A 37 5.55 -9.52 0.71
N TRP A 38 4.36 -9.84 0.19
CA TRP A 38 3.87 -9.27 -1.07
C TRP A 38 3.76 -7.74 -1.03
N VAL A 39 3.22 -7.19 0.06
CA VAL A 39 3.10 -5.73 0.26
C VAL A 39 4.47 -5.04 0.34
N THR A 40 5.52 -5.76 0.75
CA THR A 40 6.88 -5.23 0.86
C THR A 40 7.61 -5.15 -0.48
N ILE A 41 7.27 -6.02 -1.45
CA ILE A 41 7.96 -6.11 -2.74
C ILE A 41 8.04 -4.75 -3.46
N PRO A 42 6.95 -3.96 -3.55
CA PRO A 42 7.03 -2.62 -4.12
C PRO A 42 8.13 -1.76 -3.46
N TRP A 43 8.20 -1.72 -2.14
CA TRP A 43 9.21 -0.89 -1.47
C TRP A 43 10.64 -1.37 -1.74
N ALA A 44 10.86 -2.68 -1.80
CA ALA A 44 12.16 -3.28 -2.11
C ALA A 44 12.61 -3.01 -3.56
N LEU A 45 11.66 -2.98 -4.50
CA LEU A 45 11.93 -2.81 -5.92
C LEU A 45 11.77 -1.37 -6.42
N LYS A 46 11.63 -0.38 -5.53
CA LYS A 46 11.37 1.02 -5.92
C LYS A 46 12.36 1.62 -6.93
N PHE A 47 13.60 1.13 -6.92
CA PHE A 47 14.62 1.52 -7.89
C PHE A 47 14.25 1.13 -9.33
N ALA A 48 13.39 0.12 -9.53
CA ALA A 48 13.02 -0.37 -10.85
C ALA A 48 12.05 0.58 -11.58
N TRP A 49 11.15 1.27 -10.89
CA TRP A 49 10.26 2.27 -11.49
C TRP A 49 10.68 3.71 -11.25
N ALA A 50 11.69 4.00 -10.43
CA ALA A 50 12.24 5.35 -10.32
C ALA A 50 12.59 5.98 -11.71
N PRO A 51 13.24 5.26 -12.66
CA PRO A 51 13.47 5.79 -14.01
C PRO A 51 12.18 6.08 -14.80
N LEU A 52 11.11 5.33 -14.53
CA LEU A 52 9.82 5.56 -15.15
C LEU A 52 9.20 6.87 -14.65
N VAL A 53 9.30 7.15 -13.34
CA VAL A 53 8.87 8.43 -12.76
C VAL A 53 9.66 9.59 -13.37
N ASP A 54 10.98 9.43 -13.50
CA ASP A 54 11.87 10.47 -14.06
C ASP A 54 11.54 10.77 -15.53
N THR A 55 11.23 9.75 -16.34
CA THR A 55 10.91 9.90 -17.77
C THR A 55 9.51 10.46 -18.02
N LEU A 56 8.54 10.15 -17.17
CA LEU A 56 7.18 10.68 -17.26
C LEU A 56 7.07 12.12 -16.71
N THR A 57 8.02 12.52 -15.87
CA THR A 57 8.11 13.89 -15.40
C THR A 57 8.52 14.82 -16.54
N SER A 58 7.68 15.81 -16.84
CA SER A 58 7.87 16.75 -17.94
C SER A 58 7.43 18.16 -17.53
N PRO A 59 7.68 19.20 -18.35
CA PRO A 59 7.18 20.55 -18.07
C PRO A 59 5.65 20.63 -17.91
N ARG A 60 4.90 19.69 -18.49
CA ARG A 60 3.43 19.58 -18.34
C ARG A 60 3.00 18.71 -17.16
N PHE A 61 3.82 17.72 -16.79
CA PHE A 61 3.57 16.83 -15.66
C PHE A 61 4.75 16.86 -14.70
N THR A 62 4.73 17.81 -13.78
CA THR A 62 5.82 18.01 -12.83
C THR A 62 5.80 16.96 -11.72
N LEU A 63 6.86 16.91 -10.91
CA LEU A 63 6.90 16.10 -9.68
C LEU A 63 5.69 16.35 -8.75
N ARG A 64 5.15 17.59 -8.73
CA ARG A 64 3.92 17.90 -7.98
C ARG A 64 2.71 17.17 -8.55
N GLY A 65 2.62 17.09 -9.89
CA GLY A 65 1.59 16.31 -10.58
C GLY A 65 1.70 14.83 -10.24
N TRP A 66 2.92 14.28 -10.27
CA TRP A 66 3.18 12.89 -9.87
C TRP A 66 2.73 12.61 -8.44
N ILE A 67 3.11 13.46 -7.48
CA ILE A 67 2.70 13.33 -6.07
C ILE A 67 1.18 13.32 -5.94
N VAL A 68 0.46 14.23 -6.61
CA VAL A 68 -1.01 14.26 -6.55
C VAL A 68 -1.61 12.98 -7.14
N THR A 69 -1.09 12.52 -8.28
CA THR A 69 -1.54 11.26 -8.88
C THR A 69 -1.28 10.05 -7.97
N ALA A 70 -0.11 9.97 -7.34
CA ALA A 70 0.23 8.91 -6.39
C ALA A 70 -0.71 8.92 -5.17
N GLN A 71 -1.03 10.10 -4.62
CA GLN A 71 -1.98 10.25 -3.52
C GLN A 71 -3.40 9.79 -3.91
N LEU A 72 -3.86 10.16 -5.12
CA LEU A 72 -5.15 9.71 -5.63
C LEU A 72 -5.17 8.20 -5.90
N ALA A 73 -4.09 7.64 -6.44
CA ALA A 73 -3.94 6.21 -6.66
C ALA A 73 -3.94 5.43 -5.34
N MET A 74 -3.26 5.93 -4.31
CA MET A 74 -3.31 5.36 -2.96
C MET A 74 -4.73 5.37 -2.39
N ALA A 75 -5.46 6.50 -2.50
CA ALA A 75 -6.84 6.56 -2.04
C ALA A 75 -7.75 5.59 -2.82
N ALA A 76 -7.61 5.54 -4.15
CA ALA A 76 -8.39 4.65 -5.01
C ALA A 76 -8.09 3.16 -4.73
N SER A 77 -6.85 2.80 -4.40
CA SER A 77 -6.47 1.42 -4.08
C SER A 77 -7.09 0.91 -2.77
N LEU A 78 -7.37 1.80 -1.81
CA LEU A 78 -7.98 1.44 -0.52
C LEU A 78 -9.52 1.46 -0.57
N ALA A 79 -10.13 2.23 -1.46
CA ALA A 79 -11.59 2.36 -1.55
C ALA A 79 -12.34 1.01 -1.69
N PRO A 80 -11.87 0.03 -2.47
CA PRO A 80 -12.51 -1.29 -2.56
C PRO A 80 -12.56 -2.05 -1.22
N LEU A 81 -11.61 -1.80 -0.31
CA LEU A 81 -11.55 -2.46 0.99
C LEU A 81 -12.75 -2.09 1.89
N LEU A 82 -13.42 -0.97 1.63
CA LEU A 82 -14.65 -0.57 2.35
C LEU A 82 -15.81 -1.54 2.12
N PHE A 83 -15.75 -2.32 1.04
CA PHE A 83 -16.80 -3.28 0.67
C PHE A 83 -16.41 -4.72 1.03
N LEU A 84 -15.24 -4.95 1.61
CA LEU A 84 -14.86 -6.26 2.13
C LEU A 84 -15.51 -6.46 3.50
N SER A 85 -16.36 -7.49 3.59
CA SER A 85 -17.13 -7.79 4.80
C SER A 85 -16.24 -8.33 5.92
N ASP A 86 -15.35 -9.29 5.61
CA ASP A 86 -14.35 -9.81 6.52
C ASP A 86 -12.98 -9.92 5.80
N PRO A 87 -11.94 -9.20 6.26
CA PRO A 87 -10.60 -9.32 5.74
C PRO A 87 -10.02 -10.74 5.83
N ALA A 88 -10.44 -11.54 6.82
CA ALA A 88 -9.95 -12.91 7.03
C ALA A 88 -10.44 -13.88 5.94
N ASP A 89 -11.65 -13.67 5.42
CA ASP A 89 -12.24 -14.48 4.35
C ASP A 89 -11.79 -14.04 2.95
N ALA A 90 -11.18 -12.86 2.86
CA ALA A 90 -10.87 -12.18 1.60
C ALA A 90 -9.38 -11.79 1.50
N LEU A 91 -8.46 -12.67 1.92
CA LEU A 91 -7.03 -12.39 1.94
C LEU A 91 -6.43 -12.08 0.56
N ALA A 92 -6.89 -12.75 -0.50
CA ALA A 92 -6.39 -12.51 -1.85
C ALA A 92 -6.71 -11.08 -2.36
N PRO A 93 -7.98 -10.62 -2.38
CA PRO A 93 -8.27 -9.25 -2.77
C PRO A 93 -7.67 -8.22 -1.80
N LEU A 94 -7.64 -8.50 -0.50
CA LEU A 94 -6.93 -7.66 0.48
C LEU A 94 -5.46 -7.46 0.09
N THR A 95 -4.76 -8.56 -0.18
CA THR A 95 -3.34 -8.53 -0.59
C THR A 95 -3.16 -7.75 -1.88
N LEU A 96 -4.00 -8.00 -2.90
CA LEU A 96 -3.93 -7.31 -4.18
C LEU A 96 -4.05 -5.78 -4.00
N PHE A 97 -5.08 -5.32 -3.29
CA PHE A 97 -5.30 -3.89 -3.09
C PHE A 97 -4.20 -3.24 -2.25
N LEU A 98 -3.66 -3.94 -1.25
CA LEU A 98 -2.52 -3.45 -0.46
C LEU A 98 -1.22 -3.42 -1.26
N VAL A 99 -1.01 -4.34 -2.21
CA VAL A 99 0.14 -4.29 -3.13
C VAL A 99 0.00 -3.11 -4.10
N LEU A 100 -1.20 -2.87 -4.64
CA LEU A 100 -1.46 -1.70 -5.49
C LEU A 100 -1.24 -0.40 -4.72
N HIS A 101 -1.68 -0.35 -3.45
CA HIS A 101 -1.42 0.76 -2.55
C HIS A 101 0.09 0.96 -2.33
N ALA A 102 0.81 -0.11 -2.02
CA ALA A 102 2.24 -0.07 -1.77
C ALA A 102 3.04 0.35 -3.02
N PHE A 103 2.59 -0.01 -4.22
CA PHE A 103 3.17 0.49 -5.47
C PHE A 103 2.99 1.99 -5.61
N ALA A 104 1.76 2.51 -5.44
CA ALA A 104 1.51 3.95 -5.49
C ALA A 104 2.24 4.73 -4.38
N ALA A 105 2.46 4.11 -3.22
CA ALA A 105 3.21 4.70 -2.12
C ALA A 105 4.74 4.72 -2.37
N ALA A 106 5.26 3.78 -3.17
CA ALA A 106 6.69 3.61 -3.42
C ALA A 106 7.19 4.33 -4.69
N THR A 107 6.32 5.02 -5.43
CA THR A 107 6.67 5.82 -6.63
C THR A 107 6.85 7.30 -6.28
#